data_AF-W5T3J9-F1
#
_entry.id   AF-W5T3J9-F1
#
_cell.length_a   1.000
_cell.length_b   1.000
_cell.length_c   1.000
_cell.angle_alpha   90.00
_cell.angle_beta   90.00
_cell.angle_gamma   90.00
#
_symmetry.space_group_name_H-M   'P 1'
#
loop_
_entity.id
_entity.type
_entity.pdbx_description
1 polymer ?
#
loop_
_entity_poly.entity_id
_entity_poly.type
_entity_poly.pdbx_seq_one_letter_code
_entity_poly.pdbx_strand_id
1 'polypeptide(L)'
;MSDTNITQLKKDYDAKVKEIQALMKNPNRDAGLFHVDIGFKDKGVHFANQGGTLTSSVDKLENYPVKGYPYKRGVKLSYEANDSDEPCVEAGGGNDLYGICIDIDEFTQTATVIPITNNFTGYLVVKKDSQSQITPDVKVKFDSNGEIENDSGSNTTINGVALSSAFKINDNLYIALVSIFGNRGYK
;
A
#
# COMPACT_ATOMS: atom_id res chain seq x y z
N MET A 1 -17.74 -29.39 31.98
CA MET A 1 -17.29 -29.57 30.58
C MET A 1 -15.91 -30.20 30.65
N SER A 2 -15.71 -31.38 30.06
CA SER A 2 -14.52 -32.20 30.31
C SER A 2 -13.26 -31.64 29.60
N ASP A 3 -12.14 -31.59 30.34
CA ASP A 3 -10.80 -31.15 29.88
C ASP A 3 -10.27 -31.92 28.65
N THR A 4 -10.92 -33.05 28.31
CA THR A 4 -10.65 -33.89 27.15
C THR A 4 -10.82 -33.13 25.83
N ASN A 5 -11.80 -32.21 25.74
CA ASN A 5 -12.05 -31.46 24.51
C ASN A 5 -10.95 -30.41 24.22
N ILE A 6 -10.48 -29.72 25.26
CA ILE A 6 -9.46 -28.67 25.12
C ILE A 6 -8.11 -29.29 24.74
N THR A 7 -7.78 -30.46 25.32
CA THR A 7 -6.53 -31.16 25.02
C THR A 7 -6.49 -31.66 23.58
N GLN A 8 -7.63 -32.14 23.05
CA GLN A 8 -7.73 -32.57 21.65
C GLN A 8 -7.60 -31.38 20.69
N LEU A 9 -8.31 -30.28 20.97
CA LEU A 9 -8.21 -29.04 20.19
C LEU A 9 -6.77 -28.51 20.10
N LYS A 10 -6.03 -28.56 21.21
CA LYS A 10 -4.63 -28.12 21.22
C LYS A 10 -3.73 -29.02 20.35
N LYS A 11 -3.92 -30.33 20.40
CA LYS A 11 -3.19 -31.27 19.54
C LYS A 11 -3.48 -31.04 18.06
N ASP A 12 -4.74 -30.84 17.72
CA ASP A 12 -5.17 -30.61 16.34
C ASP A 12 -4.63 -29.27 15.81
N TYR A 13 -4.63 -28.22 16.65
CA TYR A 13 -4.00 -26.93 16.35
C TYR A 13 -2.50 -27.06 16.10
N ASP A 14 -1.77 -27.71 17.01
CA ASP A 14 -0.31 -27.88 16.89
C ASP A 14 0.07 -28.70 15.64
N ALA A 15 -0.73 -29.71 15.29
CA ALA A 15 -0.54 -30.51 14.09
C ALA A 15 -0.74 -29.67 12.81
N LYS A 16 -1.80 -28.85 12.77
CA LYS A 16 -2.09 -27.94 11.64
C LYS A 16 -1.02 -26.87 11.47
N VAL A 17 -0.55 -26.28 12.58
CA VAL A 17 0.56 -25.31 12.55
C VAL A 17 1.82 -25.96 11.96
N LYS A 18 2.14 -27.20 12.37
CA LYS A 18 3.32 -27.91 11.85
C LYS A 18 3.20 -28.24 10.36
N GLU A 19 2.01 -28.62 9.89
CA GLU A 19 1.71 -28.85 8.48
C GLU A 19 1.94 -27.57 7.66
N ILE A 20 1.44 -26.42 8.14
CA ILE A 20 1.64 -25.11 7.51
C ILE A 20 3.14 -24.73 7.51
N GLN A 21 3.82 -24.90 8.64
CA GLN A 21 5.26 -24.60 8.75
C GLN A 21 6.13 -25.43 7.81
N ALA A 22 5.76 -26.69 7.56
CA ALA A 22 6.48 -27.54 6.61
C ALA A 22 6.35 -27.07 5.15
N LEU A 23 5.28 -26.33 4.83
CA LEU A 23 5.07 -25.70 3.53
C LEU A 23 5.79 -24.35 3.42
N MET A 24 6.27 -23.78 4.53
CA MET A 24 6.96 -22.49 4.57
C MET A 24 8.46 -22.67 4.34
N LYS A 25 9.04 -21.82 3.48
CA LYS A 25 10.47 -21.89 3.12
C LYS A 25 11.41 -21.57 4.30
N ASN A 26 10.96 -20.79 5.28
CA ASN A 26 11.69 -20.35 6.50
C ASN A 26 10.70 -20.07 7.65
N PRO A 27 10.10 -21.08 8.32
CA PRO A 27 9.02 -20.85 9.27
C PRO A 27 9.51 -20.03 10.48
N ASN A 28 9.08 -18.78 10.60
CA ASN A 28 9.28 -17.97 11.80
C ASN A 28 7.97 -17.88 12.61
N ARG A 29 8.05 -17.97 13.94
CA ARG A 29 6.89 -18.02 14.86
C ARG A 29 6.58 -16.66 15.51
N ASP A 30 7.42 -15.67 15.29
CA ASP A 30 7.12 -14.32 15.78
C ASP A 30 5.98 -13.75 14.94
N ALA A 31 4.79 -13.68 15.57
CA ALA A 31 3.81 -12.66 15.26
C ALA A 31 4.37 -11.30 15.73
N GLY A 32 5.51 -10.92 15.18
CA GLY A 32 6.09 -9.61 15.35
C GLY A 32 5.25 -8.67 14.51
N LEU A 33 4.42 -7.86 15.18
CA LEU A 33 3.99 -6.57 14.65
C LEU A 33 5.18 -5.91 13.96
N PHE A 34 4.91 -5.26 12.84
CA PHE A 34 5.85 -4.41 12.11
C PHE A 34 6.51 -3.40 13.06
N HIS A 35 7.61 -3.76 13.72
CA HIS A 35 8.35 -2.88 14.59
C HIS A 35 9.73 -2.66 14.00
N VAL A 36 10.02 -1.40 13.66
CA VAL A 36 11.39 -0.93 13.45
C VAL A 36 12.05 -0.91 14.82
N ASP A 37 12.84 -1.94 15.10
CA ASP A 37 13.70 -2.00 16.27
C ASP A 37 14.67 -0.79 16.19
N ILE A 38 14.58 0.13 17.16
CA ILE A 38 15.29 1.44 17.23
C ILE A 38 16.82 1.33 17.43
N GLY A 39 17.42 0.19 17.09
CA GLY A 39 18.87 -0.03 17.15
C GLY A 39 19.60 0.45 15.89
N PHE A 40 20.92 0.70 16.02
CA PHE A 40 21.85 0.93 14.90
C PHE A 40 22.03 -0.34 14.06
N LYS A 41 21.00 -0.75 13.32
CA LYS A 41 21.08 -1.79 12.29
C LYS A 41 20.70 -1.21 10.94
N ASP A 42 21.30 -1.80 9.92
CA ASP A 42 21.13 -1.43 8.52
C ASP A 42 19.63 -1.34 8.15
N LYS A 43 19.21 -0.18 7.63
CA LYS A 43 17.82 0.09 7.20
C LYS A 43 17.49 -0.56 5.84
N GLY A 44 18.46 -1.26 5.22
CA GLY A 44 18.30 -1.99 3.96
C GLY A 44 17.80 -3.43 4.08
N VAL A 45 17.12 -3.81 5.17
CA VAL A 45 16.63 -5.19 5.33
C VAL A 45 15.53 -5.48 4.30
N HIS A 46 15.83 -6.31 3.31
CA HIS A 46 14.85 -6.90 2.41
C HIS A 46 14.02 -7.94 3.17
N PHE A 47 12.76 -7.63 3.46
CA PHE A 47 11.83 -8.56 4.09
C PHE A 47 11.28 -9.55 3.06
N ALA A 48 11.64 -10.83 3.20
CA ALA A 48 10.92 -11.92 2.55
C ALA A 48 9.65 -12.22 3.37
N ASN A 49 8.53 -11.54 3.07
CA ASN A 49 7.25 -11.86 3.68
C ASN A 49 6.81 -13.28 3.27
N GLN A 50 6.47 -14.11 4.26
CA GLN A 50 5.92 -15.44 4.05
C GLN A 50 4.40 -15.36 3.85
N GLY A 51 4.03 -14.96 2.64
CA GLY A 51 2.64 -14.80 2.27
C GLY A 51 2.51 -14.25 0.86
N GLY A 52 3.08 -14.96 -0.12
CA GLY A 52 2.69 -14.87 -1.53
C GLY A 52 2.61 -13.47 -2.15
N THR A 53 3.42 -12.51 -1.71
CA THR A 53 3.59 -11.27 -2.46
C THR A 53 4.73 -11.51 -3.44
N LEU A 54 4.45 -11.32 -4.74
CA LEU A 54 5.49 -11.19 -5.76
C LEU A 54 6.27 -9.92 -5.42
N THR A 55 7.25 -10.04 -4.53
CA THR A 55 8.16 -8.93 -4.24
C THR A 55 9.32 -9.04 -5.21
N SER A 56 9.42 -8.07 -6.12
CA SER A 56 10.64 -7.91 -6.90
C SER A 56 11.78 -7.50 -5.97
N SER A 57 13.02 -7.88 -6.27
CA SER A 57 14.19 -7.35 -5.55
C SER A 57 14.35 -5.83 -5.66
N VAL A 58 13.59 -5.21 -6.58
CA VAL A 58 13.50 -3.76 -6.76
C VAL A 58 12.26 -3.13 -6.12
N ASP A 59 11.25 -3.91 -5.71
CA ASP A 59 10.04 -3.36 -5.13
C ASP A 59 10.29 -3.02 -3.66
N LYS A 60 10.31 -1.72 -3.38
CA LYS A 60 10.47 -1.15 -2.05
C LYS A 60 9.11 -0.79 -1.45
N LEU A 61 8.82 -1.31 -0.25
CA LEU A 61 7.76 -0.82 0.61
C LEU A 61 8.40 0.08 1.66
N GLU A 62 7.78 1.23 1.91
CA GLU A 62 8.26 2.21 2.88
C GLU A 62 7.17 2.55 3.89
N ASN A 63 7.55 2.66 5.16
CA ASN A 63 6.63 2.95 6.24
C ASN A 63 6.88 4.36 6.76
N TYR A 64 5.82 5.15 6.86
CA TYR A 64 5.87 6.54 7.31
C TYR A 64 4.74 6.82 8.30
N PRO A 65 4.95 7.70 9.29
CA PRO A 65 3.85 8.29 10.04
C PRO A 65 2.84 8.92 9.10
N VAL A 66 1.55 8.73 9.37
CA VAL A 66 0.47 9.19 8.49
C VAL A 66 -0.21 10.44 9.03
N LYS A 67 -0.53 11.37 8.14
CA LYS A 67 -1.43 12.48 8.37
C LYS A 67 -2.75 12.26 7.64
N GLY A 68 -3.84 12.31 8.40
CA GLY A 68 -5.16 12.02 7.86
C GLY A 68 -5.30 10.54 7.47
N TYR A 69 -6.06 10.26 6.41
CA TYR A 69 -6.39 8.89 6.00
C TYR A 69 -6.21 8.68 4.49
N PRO A 70 -4.97 8.62 3.98
CA PRO A 70 -4.67 8.46 2.56
C PRO A 70 -4.82 7.03 2.02
N TYR A 71 -5.67 6.18 2.60
CA TYR A 71 -5.80 4.78 2.19
C TYR A 71 -6.21 4.65 0.71
N LYS A 72 -5.46 3.86 -0.06
CA LYS A 72 -5.64 3.65 -1.52
C LYS A 72 -5.56 4.93 -2.36
N ARG A 73 -4.83 5.94 -1.88
CA ARG A 73 -4.59 7.22 -2.55
C ARG A 73 -3.12 7.43 -2.86
N GLY A 74 -2.86 8.35 -3.79
CA GLY A 74 -1.55 8.97 -3.94
C GLY A 74 -1.16 9.72 -2.68
N VAL A 75 0.11 9.69 -2.34
CA VAL A 75 0.67 10.39 -1.18
C VAL A 75 1.86 11.24 -1.57
N LYS A 76 2.06 12.32 -0.81
CA LYS A 76 3.26 13.16 -0.84
C LYS A 76 3.96 13.09 0.51
N LEU A 77 5.26 13.42 0.52
CA LEU A 77 6.01 13.64 1.75
C LEU A 77 5.65 15.02 2.31
N SER A 78 5.42 15.08 3.61
CA SER A 78 5.23 16.30 4.37
C SER A 78 6.19 16.33 5.55
N TYR A 79 6.67 17.51 5.87
CA TYR A 79 7.66 17.74 6.92
C TYR A 79 7.03 18.69 7.93
N GLU A 80 6.90 18.28 9.18
CA GLU A 80 6.45 19.18 10.24
C GLU A 80 7.60 20.07 10.70
N ALA A 81 7.30 21.34 10.99
CA ALA A 81 8.30 22.30 11.44
C ALA A 81 8.65 22.17 12.95
N ASN A 82 7.88 21.39 13.72
CA ASN A 82 7.89 21.46 15.19
C ASN A 82 7.96 20.06 15.86
N ASP A 83 9.16 19.50 15.99
CA ASP A 83 9.58 18.45 16.95
C ASP A 83 9.85 16.99 16.50
N SER A 84 9.80 16.65 15.21
CA SER A 84 10.73 15.63 14.70
C SER A 84 11.00 15.89 13.22
N ASP A 85 12.26 15.88 12.78
CA ASP A 85 12.63 15.97 11.36
C ASP A 85 12.21 14.70 10.57
N GLU A 86 11.24 13.94 11.08
CA GLU A 86 10.78 12.70 10.46
C GLU A 86 9.78 13.01 9.35
N PRO A 87 10.01 12.55 8.12
CA PRO A 87 9.05 12.70 7.04
C PRO A 87 7.76 11.94 7.38
N CYS A 88 6.62 12.58 7.21
CA CYS A 88 5.30 11.94 7.29
C CYS A 88 4.61 11.99 5.93
N VAL A 89 3.62 11.13 5.73
CA VAL A 89 2.87 11.07 4.46
C VAL A 89 1.46 11.56 4.63
N GLU A 90 1.01 12.36 3.67
CA GLU A 90 -0.37 12.82 3.56
C GLU A 90 -0.89 12.64 2.13
N ALA A 91 -2.20 12.72 1.95
CA ALA A 91 -2.82 12.64 0.64
C ALA A 91 -2.24 13.70 -0.31
N GLY A 92 -1.87 13.29 -1.52
CA GLY A 92 -1.18 14.16 -2.46
C GLY A 92 -1.01 13.55 -3.84
N GLY A 93 -0.75 14.40 -4.83
CA GLY A 93 -0.53 13.97 -6.20
C GLY A 93 0.08 15.07 -7.06
N GLY A 94 -0.09 14.98 -8.38
CA GLY A 94 0.57 15.88 -9.32
C GLY A 94 2.09 15.82 -9.22
N ASN A 95 2.74 16.98 -9.09
CA ASN A 95 4.21 17.08 -9.03
C ASN A 95 4.79 16.61 -7.69
N ASP A 96 3.99 16.59 -6.63
CA ASP A 96 4.42 16.21 -5.29
C ASP A 96 4.16 14.73 -5.01
N LEU A 97 3.67 13.97 -5.99
CA LEU A 97 3.40 12.55 -5.82
C LEU A 97 4.69 11.79 -5.51
N TYR A 98 4.75 11.28 -4.29
CA TYR A 98 5.85 10.45 -3.81
C TYR A 98 5.56 8.96 -4.04
N GLY A 99 4.33 8.53 -3.77
CA GLY A 99 3.96 7.12 -3.84
C GLY A 99 2.47 6.89 -3.65
N ILE A 100 2.11 5.64 -3.39
CA ILE A 100 0.74 5.17 -3.21
C ILE A 100 0.64 4.53 -1.83
N CYS A 101 -0.28 5.00 -1.00
CA CYS A 101 -0.56 4.37 0.28
C CYS A 101 -1.46 3.15 0.05
N ILE A 102 -0.95 1.96 0.38
CA ILE A 102 -1.65 0.69 0.17
C ILE A 102 -2.31 0.17 1.44
N ASP A 103 -1.82 0.60 2.61
CA ASP A 103 -2.29 0.18 3.92
C ASP A 103 -2.01 1.23 4.98
N ILE A 104 -2.83 1.26 6.03
CA ILE A 104 -2.69 2.13 7.20
C ILE A 104 -2.95 1.29 8.45
N ASP A 105 -1.97 1.26 9.35
CA ASP A 105 -2.18 0.81 10.71
C ASP A 105 -2.73 1.97 11.54
N GLU A 106 -4.03 1.91 11.84
CA GLU A 106 -4.75 2.93 12.62
C GLU A 106 -4.27 3.00 14.08
N PHE A 107 -3.69 1.92 14.63
CA PHE A 107 -3.21 1.91 16.01
C PHE A 107 -1.89 2.68 16.14
N THR A 108 -0.93 2.41 15.25
CA THR A 108 0.37 3.09 15.26
C THR A 108 0.41 4.37 14.44
N GLN A 109 -0.65 4.68 13.68
CA GLN A 109 -0.69 5.78 12.71
C GLN A 109 0.44 5.68 11.68
N THR A 110 0.70 4.46 11.19
CA THR A 110 1.75 4.20 10.20
C THR A 110 1.12 3.82 8.86
N ALA A 111 1.47 4.52 7.80
CA ALA A 111 1.10 4.18 6.44
C ALA A 111 2.18 3.35 5.75
N THR A 112 1.77 2.28 5.08
CA THR A 112 2.63 1.54 4.14
C THR A 112 2.48 2.14 2.75
N VAL A 113 3.58 2.60 2.18
CA VAL A 113 3.66 3.31 0.91
C VAL A 113 4.50 2.54 -0.10
N ILE A 114 3.99 2.45 -1.32
CA ILE A 114 4.76 2.03 -2.50
C ILE A 114 5.24 3.30 -3.20
N PRO A 115 6.55 3.59 -3.26
CA PRO A 115 7.08 4.71 -4.01
C PRO A 115 6.66 4.66 -5.49
N ILE A 116 6.43 5.83 -6.10
CA ILE A 116 5.96 5.93 -7.48
C ILE A 116 6.99 5.44 -8.51
N THR A 117 8.22 5.12 -8.09
CA THR A 117 9.24 4.49 -8.93
C THR A 117 8.96 3.02 -9.20
N ASN A 118 8.08 2.39 -8.41
CA ASN A 118 7.75 0.97 -8.54
C ASN A 118 6.50 0.78 -9.39
N ASN A 119 6.34 -0.42 -9.93
CA ASN A 119 5.10 -0.80 -10.57
C ASN A 119 4.07 -1.17 -9.51
N PHE A 120 2.83 -0.73 -9.71
CA PHE A 120 1.73 -1.07 -8.81
C PHE A 120 0.50 -1.46 -9.62
N THR A 121 -0.21 -2.50 -9.18
CA THR A 121 -1.53 -2.81 -9.72
C THR A 121 -2.47 -3.10 -8.57
N GLY A 122 -3.58 -2.37 -8.50
CA GLY A 122 -4.54 -2.50 -7.42
C GLY A 122 -5.69 -1.50 -7.50
N TYR A 123 -6.61 -1.61 -6.54
CA TYR A 123 -7.74 -0.71 -6.44
C TYR A 123 -7.32 0.62 -5.80
N LEU A 124 -7.63 1.72 -6.49
CA LEU A 124 -7.33 3.10 -6.05
C LEU A 124 -8.59 3.94 -6.00
N VAL A 125 -8.60 4.95 -5.11
CA VAL A 125 -9.72 5.88 -4.94
C VAL A 125 -9.85 6.78 -6.15
N VAL A 126 -11.04 6.78 -6.77
CA VAL A 126 -11.41 7.61 -7.91
C VAL A 126 -12.04 8.91 -7.45
N LYS A 127 -11.62 10.02 -8.06
CA LYS A 127 -12.26 11.32 -7.87
C LYS A 127 -13.70 11.24 -8.33
N LYS A 128 -14.63 11.60 -7.44
CA LYS A 128 -16.09 11.45 -7.65
C LYS A 128 -16.55 12.04 -8.99
N ASP A 129 -16.08 13.23 -9.33
CA ASP A 129 -16.47 13.92 -10.57
C ASP A 129 -15.88 13.29 -11.83
N SER A 130 -14.79 12.51 -11.69
CA SER A 130 -14.13 11.81 -12.79
C SER A 130 -14.67 10.38 -12.99
N GLN A 131 -15.54 9.86 -12.12
CA GLN A 131 -15.91 8.43 -12.09
C GLN A 131 -16.43 7.88 -13.43
N SER A 132 -17.21 8.69 -14.17
CA SER A 132 -17.81 8.29 -15.45
C SER A 132 -16.79 8.24 -16.60
N GLN A 133 -15.64 8.87 -16.41
CA GLN A 133 -14.54 8.94 -17.37
C GLN A 133 -13.47 7.87 -17.14
N ILE A 134 -13.57 7.12 -16.03
CA ILE A 134 -12.68 6.00 -15.73
C ILE A 134 -13.29 4.73 -16.29
N THR A 135 -12.74 4.29 -17.42
CA THR A 135 -13.03 3.02 -18.09
C THR A 135 -11.73 2.29 -18.37
N PRO A 136 -11.75 0.99 -18.69
CA PRO A 136 -10.54 0.28 -19.12
C PRO A 136 -9.79 1.03 -20.23
N ASP A 137 -8.46 0.96 -20.19
CA ASP A 137 -7.50 1.58 -21.13
C ASP A 137 -7.40 3.11 -21.08
N VAL A 138 -8.17 3.78 -20.22
CA VAL A 138 -8.02 5.22 -19.99
C VAL A 138 -6.78 5.51 -19.15
N LYS A 139 -5.99 6.50 -19.58
CA LYS A 139 -4.86 7.00 -18.79
C LYS A 139 -5.37 7.75 -17.57
N VAL A 140 -4.68 7.57 -16.44
CA VAL A 140 -5.04 8.19 -15.17
C VAL A 140 -3.87 8.92 -14.55
N LYS A 141 -4.18 9.93 -13.76
CA LYS A 141 -3.23 10.68 -12.94
C LYS A 141 -3.80 10.89 -11.54
N PHE A 142 -2.92 11.20 -10.58
CA PHE A 142 -3.32 11.55 -9.22
C PHE A 142 -3.55 13.06 -9.11
N ASP A 143 -4.70 13.45 -8.56
CA ASP A 143 -5.01 14.83 -8.23
C ASP A 143 -4.34 15.29 -6.92
N SER A 144 -4.58 16.54 -6.51
CA SER A 144 -3.98 17.10 -5.28
C SER A 144 -4.40 16.38 -4.00
N ASN A 145 -5.48 15.60 -4.03
CA ASN A 145 -5.99 14.82 -2.90
C ASN A 145 -5.60 13.34 -2.99
N GLY A 146 -4.72 13.00 -3.93
CA GLY A 146 -4.29 11.63 -4.18
C GLY A 146 -5.37 10.74 -4.79
N GLU A 147 -6.44 11.31 -5.35
CA GLU A 147 -7.49 10.57 -6.04
C GLU A 147 -7.14 10.41 -7.52
N ILE A 148 -7.52 9.30 -8.14
CA ILE A 148 -7.31 9.10 -9.57
C ILE A 148 -8.38 9.84 -10.38
N GLU A 149 -7.94 10.54 -11.41
CA GLU A 149 -8.78 11.18 -12.42
C GLU A 149 -8.28 10.87 -13.84
N ASN A 150 -9.17 11.02 -14.82
CA ASN A 150 -8.83 10.83 -16.23
C ASN A 150 -7.73 11.82 -16.65
N ASP A 151 -6.67 11.29 -17.24
CA ASP A 151 -5.62 12.09 -17.82
C ASP A 151 -5.88 12.38 -19.30
N SER A 152 -6.45 13.56 -19.56
CA SER A 152 -6.66 14.13 -20.89
C SER A 152 -5.47 14.96 -21.40
N GLY A 153 -4.38 15.06 -20.62
CA GLY A 153 -3.24 15.93 -20.91
C GLY A 153 -2.09 15.23 -21.64
N SER A 154 -1.24 16.02 -22.30
CA SER A 154 -0.01 15.54 -22.93
C SER A 154 1.20 15.50 -22.00
N ASN A 155 1.08 16.02 -20.77
CA ASN A 155 2.22 16.44 -19.94
C ASN A 155 2.19 15.87 -18.52
N THR A 156 1.89 14.59 -18.39
CA THR A 156 1.84 13.89 -17.10
C THR A 156 3.09 13.06 -16.86
N THR A 157 3.60 13.23 -15.65
CA THR A 157 4.73 12.50 -15.07
C THR A 157 4.38 11.08 -14.67
N ILE A 158 3.13 10.63 -14.72
CA ILE A 158 2.78 9.28 -14.24
C ILE A 158 2.22 8.44 -15.38
N ASN A 159 2.80 7.26 -15.58
CA ASN A 159 2.26 6.27 -16.50
C ASN A 159 1.25 5.39 -15.74
N GLY A 160 -0.01 5.82 -15.67
CA GLY A 160 -1.10 5.05 -15.09
C GLY A 160 -2.18 4.72 -16.11
N VAL A 161 -2.75 3.51 -16.05
CA VAL A 161 -3.90 3.10 -16.87
C VAL A 161 -4.95 2.40 -16.02
N ALA A 162 -6.23 2.72 -16.26
CA ALA A 162 -7.34 2.00 -15.67
C ALA A 162 -7.51 0.62 -16.33
N LEU A 163 -7.66 -0.41 -15.50
CA LEU A 163 -7.95 -1.79 -15.91
C LEU A 163 -9.43 -2.15 -15.74
N SER A 164 -10.20 -1.31 -15.04
CA SER A 164 -11.64 -1.46 -14.84
C SER A 164 -12.36 -0.13 -14.94
N SER A 165 -13.67 -0.17 -15.08
CA SER A 165 -14.52 0.99 -14.79
C SER A 165 -14.52 1.30 -13.29
N ALA A 166 -14.92 2.52 -12.93
CA ALA A 166 -15.11 2.89 -11.53
C ALA A 166 -16.26 2.09 -10.88
N PHE A 167 -16.00 1.54 -9.70
CA PHE A 167 -16.97 0.87 -8.83
C PHE A 167 -17.36 1.80 -7.69
N LYS A 168 -18.67 1.97 -7.49
CA LYS A 168 -19.22 2.71 -6.36
C LYS A 168 -19.15 1.85 -5.09
N ILE A 169 -18.50 2.34 -4.05
CA ILE A 169 -18.50 1.72 -2.72
C ILE A 169 -19.60 2.34 -1.84
N ASN A 170 -19.71 3.68 -1.88
CA ASN A 170 -20.79 4.43 -1.24
C ASN A 170 -21.04 5.75 -2.00
N ASP A 171 -21.89 6.64 -1.50
CA ASP A 171 -22.28 7.88 -2.20
C ASP A 171 -21.12 8.85 -2.46
N ASN A 172 -20.01 8.71 -1.73
CA ASN A 172 -18.85 9.60 -1.80
C ASN A 172 -17.57 8.89 -2.23
N LEU A 173 -17.55 7.56 -2.29
CA LEU A 173 -16.36 6.76 -2.55
C LEU A 173 -16.53 5.87 -3.76
N TYR A 174 -15.62 6.06 -4.72
CA TYR A 174 -15.47 5.24 -5.91
C TYR A 174 -14.05 4.67 -5.94
N ILE A 175 -13.90 3.45 -6.47
CA ILE A 175 -12.60 2.83 -6.67
C ILE A 175 -12.50 2.26 -8.08
N ALA A 176 -11.30 2.19 -8.65
CA ALA A 176 -11.06 1.47 -9.90
C ALA A 176 -9.77 0.66 -9.79
N LEU A 177 -9.72 -0.47 -10.49
CA LEU A 177 -8.49 -1.22 -10.67
C LEU A 177 -7.59 -0.45 -11.62
N VAL A 178 -6.37 -0.13 -11.19
CA VAL A 178 -5.41 0.67 -11.95
C VAL A 178 -4.06 -0.03 -11.95
N SER A 179 -3.35 0.07 -13.06
CA SER A 179 -1.94 -0.28 -13.18
C SER A 179 -1.10 0.98 -13.34
N ILE A 180 -0.07 1.12 -12.52
CA ILE A 180 0.89 2.22 -12.49
C ILE A 180 2.26 1.65 -12.85
N PHE A 181 2.90 2.24 -13.84
CA PHE A 181 4.16 1.75 -14.45
C PHE A 181 5.37 2.67 -14.16
N GLY A 182 5.26 3.48 -13.12
CA GLY A 182 6.31 4.39 -12.70
C GLY A 182 6.21 5.82 -13.23
N ASN A 183 7.19 6.65 -12.87
CA ASN A 183 7.32 8.04 -13.32
C ASN A 183 7.84 8.09 -14.77
N ARG A 184 7.21 8.93 -15.59
CA ARG A 184 7.63 9.28 -16.95
C ARG A 184 8.77 10.26 -16.80
N GLY A 185 10.01 9.80 -17.05
CA GLY A 185 11.17 10.69 -17.06
C GLY A 185 10.90 11.93 -17.90
N TYR A 186 11.15 13.11 -17.33
CA TYR A 186 11.05 14.38 -18.06
C TYR A 186 11.91 14.27 -19.33
N LYS A 187 11.32 14.56 -20.49
CA LYS A 187 12.06 14.72 -21.75
C LYS A 187 12.70 16.10 -21.80
#